data_AF-A0A455U6C4-F1
#
_entry.id   AF-A0A455U6C4-F1
#
_cell.length_a   1.000
_cell.length_b   1.000
_cell.length_c   1.000
_cell.angle_alpha   90.00
_cell.angle_beta   90.00
_cell.angle_gamma   90.00
#
_symmetry.space_group_name_H-M   'P 1'
#
loop_
_entity.id
_entity.type
_entity.pdbx_description
1 polymer ?
#
loop_
_entity_poly.entity_id
_entity_poly.type
_entity_poly.pdbx_seq_one_letter_code
_entity_poly.pdbx_strand_id
1 'polypeptide(L)'
;MLFKGLGAPIGSALVGSQALIDRARRWRKVVGGGMRQAGIIAAACQHALDHHVADLKNDHHRAARLAEGLAKLPGVDITSQATNMVLLVFPTLMSNHFPFG
;
A
#
# COMPACT_ATOMS: atom_id res chain seq x y z
N MET A 1 -0.05 6.67 1.41
CA MET A 1 0.49 6.25 2.73
C MET A 1 1.99 6.08 2.59
N LEU A 2 2.77 6.51 3.58
CA LEU A 2 4.23 6.58 3.46
C LEU A 2 4.93 5.28 3.89
N PHE A 3 4.25 4.44 4.66
CA PHE A 3 4.78 3.16 5.15
C PHE A 3 4.56 1.94 4.23
N LYS A 4 3.99 2.17 3.04
CA LYS A 4 3.78 1.11 2.04
C LYS A 4 4.97 1.07 1.08
N GLY A 5 4.75 1.21 -0.22
CA GLY A 5 5.82 1.17 -1.22
C GLY A 5 6.94 2.22 -1.04
N LEU A 6 6.73 3.24 -0.20
CA LEU A 6 7.76 4.24 0.13
C LEU A 6 8.67 3.83 1.31
N GLY A 7 8.33 2.78 2.07
CA GLY A 7 9.24 2.22 3.08
C GLY A 7 9.47 3.04 4.35
N ALA A 8 8.67 4.08 4.63
CA ALA A 8 8.73 4.75 5.94
C ALA A 8 8.26 3.78 7.06
N PRO A 9 8.74 3.90 8.31
CA PRO A 9 8.36 2.95 9.37
C PRO A 9 6.87 3.04 9.74
N ILE A 10 6.33 4.26 9.82
CA ILE A 10 4.92 4.57 10.06
C ILE A 10 4.61 5.93 9.45
N GLY A 11 3.34 6.18 9.10
CA GLY A 11 2.89 7.52 8.73
C GLY A 11 1.99 7.60 7.49
N SER A 12 1.08 8.56 7.52
CA SER A 12 0.28 8.98 6.37
C SER A 12 0.10 10.49 6.43
N ALA A 13 -0.11 11.12 5.27
CA ALA A 13 -0.36 12.54 5.15
C ALA A 13 -1.78 12.76 4.63
N LEU A 14 -2.48 13.73 5.22
CA LEU A 14 -3.70 14.30 4.69
C LEU A 14 -3.35 15.70 4.17
N VAL A 15 -3.65 15.97 2.91
CA VAL A 15 -3.35 17.25 2.24
C VAL A 15 -4.64 17.76 1.61
N GLY A 16 -4.89 19.06 1.71
CA GLY A 16 -6.11 19.70 1.20
C GLY A 16 -6.19 21.17 1.60
N SER A 17 -7.37 21.76 1.50
CA SER A 17 -7.58 23.17 1.85
C SER A 17 -7.35 23.44 3.34
N GLN A 18 -7.04 24.70 3.67
CA GLN A 18 -6.84 25.13 5.06
C GLN A 18 -8.03 24.76 5.96
N ALA A 19 -9.26 25.03 5.49
CA ALA A 19 -10.48 24.68 6.20
C ALA A 19 -10.63 23.17 6.47
N LEU A 20 -10.18 22.32 5.53
CA LEU A 20 -10.17 20.87 5.72
C LEU A 20 -9.11 20.46 6.76
N ILE A 21 -7.91 21.02 6.68
CA ILE A 21 -6.80 20.71 7.59
C ILE A 21 -7.12 21.14 9.03
N ASP A 22 -7.79 22.28 9.23
CA ASP A 22 -8.17 22.74 10.56
C ASP A 22 -9.18 21.81 11.23
N ARG A 23 -10.20 21.35 10.46
CA ARG A 23 -11.12 20.31 10.94
C ARG A 23 -10.40 19.01 11.23
N ALA A 24 -9.51 18.57 10.34
CA ALA A 24 -8.76 17.34 10.51
C ALA A 24 -7.83 17.37 11.73
N ARG A 25 -7.19 18.51 12.04
CA ARG A 25 -6.35 18.67 13.25
C ARG A 25 -7.16 18.50 14.52
N ARG A 26 -8.40 19.02 14.56
CA ARG A 26 -9.32 18.82 15.68
C ARG A 26 -9.63 17.35 15.87
N TRP A 27 -10.06 16.67 14.80
CA TRP A 27 -10.36 15.24 14.85
C TRP A 27 -9.15 14.39 15.20
N ARG A 28 -7.97 14.70 14.66
CA ARG A 28 -6.71 14.05 15.01
C ARG A 28 -6.45 14.09 16.51
N LYS A 29 -6.80 15.19 17.19
CA LYS A 29 -6.68 15.27 18.66
C LYS A 29 -7.73 14.42 19.37
N VAL A 30 -8.99 14.45 18.91
CA VAL A 30 -10.11 13.67 19.48
C VAL A 30 -9.83 12.17 19.42
N VAL A 31 -9.34 11.66 18.29
CA VAL A 31 -9.04 10.23 18.11
C VAL A 31 -7.67 9.81 18.66
N GLY A 32 -6.97 10.70 19.38
CA GLY A 32 -5.68 10.38 20.01
C GLY A 32 -4.45 10.43 19.11
N GLY A 33 -4.58 10.82 17.84
CA GLY A 33 -3.46 10.92 16.88
C GLY A 33 -2.51 12.12 17.09
N GLY A 34 -2.66 12.88 18.18
CA GLY A 34 -1.82 14.04 18.51
C GLY A 34 -0.52 13.63 19.21
N MET A 35 0.44 13.09 18.46
CA MET A 35 1.76 12.67 18.96
C MET A 35 2.66 13.87 19.34
N ARG A 36 3.47 13.72 20.39
CA ARG A 36 4.41 14.77 20.85
C ARG A 36 5.76 14.72 20.12
N GLN A 37 6.36 13.55 19.98
CA GLN A 37 7.68 13.36 19.37
C GLN A 37 7.58 12.86 17.92
N ALA A 38 6.67 13.43 17.14
CA ALA A 38 6.44 13.00 15.75
C ALA A 38 7.56 13.39 14.77
N GLY A 39 8.51 14.22 15.18
CA GLY A 39 9.58 14.74 14.31
C GLY A 39 10.45 13.65 13.69
N ILE A 40 10.82 12.63 14.47
CA ILE A 40 11.63 11.50 13.97
C ILE A 40 10.87 10.74 12.87
N ILE A 41 9.57 10.51 13.08
CA ILE A 41 8.70 9.86 12.10
C ILE A 41 8.56 10.72 10.84
N ALA A 42 8.39 12.03 11.01
CA ALA A 42 8.28 12.97 9.90
C ALA A 42 9.56 13.03 9.06
N ALA A 43 10.73 12.99 9.69
CA ALA A 43 12.02 12.93 9.00
C ALA A 43 12.18 11.65 8.17
N ALA A 44 11.81 10.49 8.74
CA ALA A 44 11.82 9.23 8.00
C ALA A 44 10.84 9.25 6.81
N CYS A 45 9.65 9.84 6.99
CA CYS A 45 8.68 10.04 5.91
C CYS A 45 9.21 10.96 4.80
N GLN A 46 9.89 12.05 5.16
CA GLN A 46 10.49 12.97 4.21
C GLN A 46 11.59 12.27 3.40
N HIS A 47 12.49 11.55 4.08
CA HIS A 47 13.55 10.78 3.41
C HIS A 47 12.97 9.78 2.40
N ALA A 48 11.93 9.05 2.79
CA ALA A 48 11.23 8.11 1.91
C ALA A 48 10.64 8.79 0.65
N LEU A 49 10.08 10.00 0.78
CA LEU A 49 9.57 10.76 -0.37
C LEU A 49 10.69 11.21 -1.31
N ASP A 50 11.82 11.62 -0.75
CA ASP A 50 12.94 12.15 -1.54
C ASP A 50 13.72 11.04 -2.27
N HIS A 51 13.74 9.81 -1.73
CA HIS A 51 14.63 8.75 -2.21
C HIS A 51 13.90 7.54 -2.82
N HIS A 52 12.72 7.16 -2.34
CA HIS A 52 12.12 5.86 -2.71
C HIS A 52 11.00 5.94 -3.76
N VAL A 53 10.54 7.15 -4.14
CA VAL A 53 9.46 7.30 -5.15
C VAL A 53 9.87 6.70 -6.50
N ALA A 54 11.11 6.92 -6.92
CA ALA A 54 11.62 6.42 -8.20
C ALA A 54 11.69 4.88 -8.25
N ASP A 55 11.80 4.21 -7.09
CA ASP A 55 11.92 2.76 -6.99
C ASP A 55 10.59 2.02 -7.15
N LEU A 56 9.45 2.71 -6.99
CA LEU A 56 8.12 2.11 -7.19
C LEU A 56 7.96 1.50 -8.59
N LYS A 57 8.63 2.07 -9.60
CA LYS A 57 8.65 1.49 -10.96
C LYS A 57 9.24 0.08 -10.96
N ASN A 58 10.24 -0.19 -10.12
CA ASN A 58 10.88 -1.49 -10.03
C ASN A 58 9.93 -2.51 -9.43
N ASP A 59 9.13 -2.12 -8.44
CA ASP A 59 8.06 -2.96 -7.89
C ASP A 59 7.01 -3.26 -8.95
N HIS A 60 6.65 -2.29 -9.79
CA HIS A 60 5.73 -2.51 -10.90
C HIS A 60 6.30 -3.51 -11.92
N HIS A 61 7.58 -3.36 -12.29
CA HIS A 61 8.25 -4.30 -13.19
C HIS A 61 8.34 -5.72 -12.58
N ARG A 62 8.59 -5.83 -11.27
CA ARG A 62 8.61 -7.13 -10.58
C ARG A 62 7.22 -7.78 -10.57
N ALA A 63 6.16 -7.02 -10.31
CA ALA A 63 4.79 -7.52 -10.35
C ALA A 63 4.39 -7.98 -11.77
N ALA A 64 4.75 -7.23 -12.81
CA ALA A 64 4.52 -7.64 -14.20
C ALA A 64 5.26 -8.95 -14.54
N ARG A 65 6.55 -9.04 -14.21
CA ARG A 65 7.35 -10.26 -14.41
C ARG A 65 6.80 -11.46 -13.63
N LEU A 66 6.30 -11.22 -12.41
CA LEU A 66 5.66 -12.25 -11.59
C LEU A 66 4.37 -12.75 -12.25
N ALA A 67 3.49 -11.84 -12.70
CA ALA A 67 2.27 -12.21 -13.39
C ALA A 67 2.54 -13.02 -14.66
N GLU A 68 3.50 -12.58 -15.49
CA GLU A 68 3.92 -13.30 -16.70
C GLU A 68 4.47 -14.70 -16.40
N GLY A 69 5.21 -14.86 -15.30
CA GLY A 69 5.73 -16.15 -14.86
C GLY A 69 4.64 -17.08 -14.38
N LEU A 70 3.73 -16.58 -13.54
CA LEU A 70 2.64 -17.34 -12.94
C LEU A 70 1.57 -17.74 -13.96
N ALA A 71 1.29 -16.90 -14.96
CA ALA A 71 0.34 -17.20 -16.05
C ALA A 71 0.71 -18.41 -16.89
N LYS A 72 1.97 -18.87 -16.83
CA LYS A 72 2.44 -20.07 -17.54
C LYS A 72 2.19 -21.37 -16.77
N LEU A 73 1.81 -21.27 -15.50
CA LEU A 73 1.60 -22.44 -14.66
C LEU A 73 0.18 -22.98 -14.86
N PRO A 74 0.02 -24.31 -15.01
CA PRO A 74 -1.31 -24.91 -15.10
C PRO A 74 -2.07 -24.71 -13.80
N GLY A 75 -3.37 -24.38 -13.91
CA GLY A 75 -4.25 -24.18 -12.75
C GLY A 75 -4.08 -22.83 -12.05
N VAL A 76 -3.36 -21.87 -12.66
CA VAL A 76 -3.30 -20.48 -12.21
C VAL A 76 -3.99 -19.60 -13.24
N ASP A 77 -4.92 -18.78 -12.79
CA ASP A 77 -5.55 -17.75 -13.62
C ASP A 77 -5.26 -16.36 -13.04
N ILE A 78 -4.64 -15.49 -13.84
CA ILE A 78 -4.30 -14.12 -13.42
C ILE A 78 -5.49 -13.22 -13.70
N THR A 79 -6.16 -12.78 -12.64
CA THR A 79 -7.34 -11.90 -12.74
C THR A 79 -6.95 -10.47 -13.11
N SER A 80 -5.86 -9.96 -12.55
CA SER A 80 -5.35 -8.63 -12.89
C SER A 80 -3.92 -8.42 -12.40
N GLN A 81 -3.16 -7.56 -13.08
CA GLN A 81 -1.93 -6.97 -12.57
C GLN A 81 -2.02 -5.46 -12.71
N ALA A 82 -1.76 -4.73 -11.62
CA ALA A 82 -1.72 -3.28 -11.62
C ALA A 82 -0.68 -2.82 -10.60
N THR A 83 0.15 -1.85 -10.99
CA THR A 83 1.25 -1.33 -10.16
C THR A 83 2.07 -2.47 -9.57
N ASN A 84 2.17 -2.56 -8.25
CA ASN A 84 2.96 -3.55 -7.51
C ASN A 84 2.15 -4.79 -7.08
N MET A 85 0.93 -5.00 -7.61
CA MET A 85 0.04 -6.08 -7.19
C MET A 85 -0.33 -7.00 -8.35
N VAL A 86 -0.45 -8.30 -8.05
CA VAL A 86 -0.96 -9.34 -8.94
C VAL A 86 -2.08 -10.07 -8.21
N LEU A 87 -3.27 -10.08 -8.80
CA LEU A 87 -4.42 -10.85 -8.32
C LEU A 87 -4.57 -12.09 -9.20
N LEU A 88 -4.75 -13.25 -8.56
CA LEU A 88 -4.89 -14.53 -9.23
C LEU A 88 -5.86 -15.43 -8.48
N VAL A 89 -6.36 -16.44 -9.17
CA VAL A 89 -7.22 -17.48 -8.63
C VAL A 89 -6.69 -18.86 -9.04
N PHE A 90 -7.00 -19.87 -8.23
CA PHE A 90 -6.72 -21.27 -8.51
C PHE A 90 -8.07 -21.99 -8.76
N PRO A 91 -8.45 -22.25 -10.02
CA PRO A 91 -9.77 -22.78 -10.36
C PRO A 91 -10.08 -24.13 -9.72
N THR A 92 -9.05 -24.95 -9.46
CA THR A 92 -9.19 -26.30 -8.88
C THR A 92 -9.39 -26.34 -7.36
N LEU A 93 -9.27 -25.21 -6.65
CA LEU A 93 -9.50 -25.12 -5.21
C LEU A 93 -10.85 -24.47 -4.85
N MET A 94 -11.63 -24.01 -5.85
CA MET A 94 -12.96 -23.42 -5.61
C MET A 94 -14.11 -24.42 -5.73
N SER A 95 -13.84 -25.70 -6.01
CA SER A 95 -14.86 -26.76 -6.11
C SER A 95 -15.09 -27.58 -4.83
N ASN A 96 -14.36 -27.34 -3.73
CA ASN A 96 -14.59 -28.03 -2.46
C ASN A 96 -14.53 -27.07 -1.25
N HIS A 97 -15.71 -26.66 -0.79
CA HIS A 97 -16.05 -26.36 0.61
C HIS A 97 -15.22 -25.30 1.37
N PHE A 98 -15.71 -24.05 1.39
CA PHE A 98 -15.53 -23.16 2.54
C PHE A 98 -16.77 -23.27 3.44
N PRO A 99 -16.71 -23.93 4.62
CA PRO A 99 -17.80 -23.93 5.58
C PRO A 99 -17.69 -22.70 6.47
N PHE A 100 -18.29 -21.60 6.07
CA PHE A 100 -18.73 -20.58 7.02
C PHE A 100 -20.10 -20.09 6.56
N GLY A 101 -21.12 -20.77 7.09
CA GLY A 101 -22.45 -20.21 7.26
C GLY A 101 -22.52 -19.36 8.53
#